data_AF-A0A928XKD4-F1
#
_entry.id   AF-A0A928XKD4-F1
#
_cell.length_a   1.000
_cell.length_b   1.000
_cell.length_c   1.000
_cell.angle_alpha   90.00
_cell.angle_beta   90.00
_cell.angle_gamma   90.00
#
_symmetry.space_group_name_H-M   'P 1'
#
loop_
_entity.id
_entity.type
_entity.pdbx_description
1 polymer ?
#
loop_
_entity_poly.entity_id
_entity_poly.type
_entity_poly.pdbx_seq_one_letter_code
_entity_poly.pdbx_strand_id
1 'polypeptide(L)'
;MSFRNSVVCSTLLLTALACDNAPSVSAPATAEAPKTLEAPKLAPTASASAAPAESAAPERKPRRDRAGLAGAMYAAAAELDLPADKKAALDKLYDGLGGGGPAAPEARKALNAAMTEGVKAGKVELAKLEPSLSELDKAAAARKDAEVKALDALHKELDAAQRKALVEGVKKRQAEREARFKDRGKPEPDKAKDEERAKRRLERLSGELGLDADQQKRVEPILAKHDMGREGGKADGAREEMQKRMDALLTAFEKDTFSAAKLDFGADAKRHREMAKKQAEYLNALLGVIKPEQRDKLAATLADRPRGPRGRGLRGPRPDRPMGGPPPAVDDPADELEDD
;
A
#
# COMPACT_ATOMS: atom_id res chain seq x y z
N MET A 1 -37.59 46.56 11.31
CA MET A 1 -38.22 46.85 10.00
C MET A 1 -37.26 46.40 8.90
N SER A 2 -37.75 45.47 8.09
CA SER A 2 -37.38 45.17 6.69
C SER A 2 -35.99 44.62 6.32
N PHE A 3 -35.98 43.29 6.11
CA PHE A 3 -35.14 42.52 5.20
C PHE A 3 -35.34 42.93 3.73
N ARG A 4 -34.27 42.95 2.91
CA ARG A 4 -34.27 42.73 1.44
C ARG A 4 -32.92 42.11 1.05
N ASN A 5 -32.84 40.82 0.71
CA ASN A 5 -33.10 40.19 -0.60
C ASN A 5 -32.19 40.68 -1.74
N SER A 6 -31.30 39.79 -2.19
CA SER A 6 -30.85 39.75 -3.58
C SER A 6 -30.89 38.30 -4.05
N VAL A 7 -31.97 38.04 -4.81
CA VAL A 7 -32.22 36.86 -5.62
C VAL A 7 -31.45 37.06 -6.92
N VAL A 8 -30.58 36.13 -7.30
CA VAL A 8 -30.12 36.00 -8.69
C VAL A 8 -30.83 34.80 -9.29
N CYS A 9 -31.66 35.11 -10.27
CA CYS A 9 -32.57 34.23 -10.97
C CYS A 9 -31.97 33.85 -12.33
N SER A 10 -32.19 32.59 -12.71
CA SER A 10 -32.34 32.07 -14.08
C SER A 10 -31.17 32.15 -15.08
N THR A 11 -30.71 30.97 -15.52
CA THR A 11 -31.18 30.45 -16.82
C THR A 11 -31.02 28.93 -16.91
N LEU A 12 -32.15 28.31 -17.22
CA LEU A 12 -32.38 26.90 -17.48
C LEU A 12 -32.15 26.66 -18.98
N LEU A 13 -31.43 25.61 -19.37
CA LEU A 13 -31.48 25.09 -20.74
C LEU A 13 -31.72 23.58 -20.69
N LEU A 14 -33.00 23.23 -20.91
CA LEU A 14 -33.51 21.90 -21.18
C LEU A 14 -33.22 21.59 -22.67
N THR A 15 -32.61 20.44 -22.97
CA THR A 15 -32.77 19.79 -24.28
C THR A 15 -33.24 18.37 -24.03
N ALA A 16 -34.30 18.00 -24.76
CA ALA A 16 -35.08 16.79 -24.61
C ALA A 16 -34.80 15.82 -25.77
N LEU A 17 -34.90 14.52 -25.44
CA LEU A 17 -35.51 13.41 -26.18
C LEU A 17 -35.13 13.17 -27.67
N ALA A 18 -34.56 11.99 -27.91
CA ALA A 18 -35.04 11.09 -28.98
C ALA A 18 -34.75 9.62 -28.61
N CYS A 19 -35.83 8.86 -28.44
CA CYS A 19 -35.90 7.39 -28.48
C CYS A 19 -36.10 6.91 -29.93
N ASP A 20 -36.18 5.59 -30.08
CA ASP A 20 -36.57 4.77 -31.25
C ASP A 20 -35.40 4.17 -32.05
N ASN A 21 -35.41 2.91 -32.49
CA ASN A 21 -36.19 1.71 -32.20
C ASN A 21 -35.46 0.55 -32.94
N ALA A 22 -35.59 -0.69 -32.48
CA ALA A 22 -35.09 -1.88 -33.20
C ALA A 22 -36.01 -2.20 -34.41
N PRO A 23 -35.59 -3.06 -35.37
CA PRO A 23 -35.86 -4.49 -35.19
C PRO A 23 -34.85 -5.49 -35.81
N SER A 24 -34.79 -6.64 -35.15
CA SER A 24 -34.84 -8.01 -35.68
C SER A 24 -34.60 -8.25 -37.18
N VAL A 25 -33.58 -9.07 -37.49
CA VAL A 25 -33.62 -10.02 -38.60
C VAL A 25 -32.98 -11.35 -38.14
N SER A 26 -33.83 -12.37 -38.01
CA SER A 26 -33.45 -13.78 -38.04
C SER A 26 -33.73 -14.34 -39.43
N ALA A 27 -32.81 -15.13 -40.00
CA ALA A 27 -33.08 -16.05 -41.12
C ALA A 27 -32.01 -17.16 -41.21
N PRO A 28 -32.30 -18.32 -41.86
CA PRO A 28 -31.83 -19.63 -41.40
C PRO A 28 -30.90 -20.41 -42.36
N ALA A 29 -30.31 -21.48 -41.79
CA ALA A 29 -29.89 -22.80 -42.28
C ALA A 29 -29.69 -23.12 -43.78
N THR A 30 -28.53 -23.73 -44.11
CA THR A 30 -28.27 -24.89 -45.03
C THR A 30 -26.73 -25.02 -45.13
N ALA A 31 -26.04 -26.14 -45.34
CA ALA A 31 -26.20 -27.58 -45.20
C ALA A 31 -24.83 -28.22 -45.60
N GLU A 32 -24.69 -29.51 -45.32
CA GLU A 32 -23.82 -30.48 -46.00
C GLU A 32 -22.32 -30.59 -45.66
N ALA A 33 -22.01 -31.78 -45.14
CA ALA A 33 -20.73 -32.48 -45.22
C ALA A 33 -20.50 -33.03 -46.64
N PRO A 34 -19.27 -33.48 -46.96
CA PRO A 34 -19.12 -34.93 -47.06
C PRO A 34 -17.84 -35.50 -46.45
N LYS A 35 -17.99 -36.76 -46.03
CA LYS A 35 -16.93 -37.71 -45.67
C LYS A 35 -16.03 -38.00 -46.87
N THR A 36 -14.73 -38.22 -46.64
CA THR A 36 -13.92 -39.11 -47.48
C THR A 36 -13.02 -39.95 -46.59
N LEU A 37 -12.97 -41.25 -46.90
CA LEU A 37 -12.27 -42.33 -46.22
C LEU A 37 -10.81 -42.44 -46.68
N GLU A 38 -10.04 -43.08 -45.79
CA GLU A 38 -8.98 -44.07 -46.05
C GLU A 38 -7.49 -43.68 -46.12
N ALA A 39 -6.74 -44.56 -45.45
CA ALA A 39 -5.32 -44.65 -45.11
C ALA A 39 -4.51 -45.26 -46.31
N PRO A 40 -3.19 -45.63 -46.24
CA PRO A 40 -2.33 -45.80 -45.05
C PRO A 40 -0.83 -45.42 -45.18
N LYS A 41 -0.14 -45.51 -44.03
CA LYS A 41 1.26 -45.92 -43.80
C LYS A 41 2.39 -45.18 -44.54
N LEU A 42 3.27 -44.56 -43.75
CA LEU A 42 4.72 -44.85 -43.73
C LEU A 42 5.38 -44.07 -42.58
N ALA A 43 6.17 -44.78 -41.78
CA ALA A 43 7.02 -44.22 -40.74
C ALA A 43 8.19 -43.44 -41.36
N PRO A 44 8.70 -42.43 -40.65
CA PRO A 44 10.11 -42.50 -40.29
C PRO A 44 10.36 -42.16 -38.82
N THR A 45 11.24 -42.96 -38.25
CA THR A 45 12.07 -42.70 -37.07
C THR A 45 12.56 -41.25 -37.01
N ALA A 46 12.22 -40.53 -35.94
CA ALA A 46 12.93 -39.33 -35.54
C ALA A 46 12.89 -39.16 -34.02
N SER A 47 14.10 -39.25 -33.45
CA SER A 47 14.62 -38.45 -32.35
C SER A 47 13.85 -38.44 -31.04
N ALA A 48 14.49 -39.02 -30.03
CA ALA A 48 14.16 -38.89 -28.62
C ALA A 48 13.76 -37.44 -28.27
N SER A 49 12.47 -37.29 -27.96
CA SER A 49 11.90 -36.07 -27.41
C SER A 49 12.48 -35.87 -26.01
N ALA A 50 13.38 -34.90 -25.90
CA ALA A 50 13.80 -34.38 -24.60
C ALA A 50 12.53 -33.98 -23.84
N ALA A 51 12.38 -34.51 -22.62
CA ALA A 51 11.35 -34.09 -21.69
C ALA A 51 11.33 -32.55 -21.64
N PRO A 52 10.16 -31.88 -21.74
CA PRO A 52 10.10 -30.47 -21.48
C PRO A 52 10.56 -30.27 -20.05
N ALA A 53 11.73 -29.64 -19.91
CA ALA A 53 12.23 -29.13 -18.65
C ALA A 53 11.08 -28.43 -17.95
N GLU A 54 10.84 -28.83 -16.71
CA GLU A 54 10.03 -28.10 -15.73
C GLU A 54 10.17 -26.62 -16.01
N SER A 55 9.12 -26.04 -16.58
CA SER A 55 9.02 -24.61 -16.83
C SER A 55 9.02 -23.98 -15.45
N ALA A 56 10.21 -23.62 -14.96
CA ALA A 56 10.40 -22.86 -13.74
C ALA A 56 9.48 -21.66 -13.83
N ALA A 57 8.37 -21.72 -13.10
CA ALA A 57 7.40 -20.64 -13.06
C ALA A 57 8.18 -19.37 -12.70
N PRO A 58 8.04 -18.28 -13.47
CA PRO A 58 8.83 -17.08 -13.23
C PRO A 58 8.69 -16.68 -11.77
N GLU A 59 9.81 -16.58 -11.05
CA GLU A 59 9.85 -16.14 -9.66
C GLU A 59 9.14 -14.79 -9.55
N ARG A 60 7.87 -14.83 -9.15
CA ARG A 60 7.07 -13.63 -8.98
C ARG A 60 7.63 -12.91 -7.76
N LYS A 61 8.18 -11.72 -7.98
CA LYS A 61 8.63 -10.85 -6.89
C LYS A 61 7.51 -10.73 -5.85
N PRO A 62 7.80 -10.94 -4.55
CA PRO A 62 6.78 -10.97 -3.52
C PRO A 62 6.03 -9.63 -3.52
N ARG A 63 4.75 -9.67 -3.88
CA ARG A 63 3.84 -8.51 -3.99
C ARG A 63 3.39 -8.01 -2.60
N ARG A 64 4.33 -7.87 -1.68
CA ARG A 64 4.09 -7.75 -0.23
C ARG A 64 3.44 -6.43 0.22
N ASP A 65 3.39 -5.41 -0.63
CA ASP A 65 3.19 -4.03 -0.14
C ASP A 65 1.87 -3.37 -0.55
N ARG A 66 0.98 -4.03 -1.32
CA ARG A 66 0.02 -3.25 -2.15
C ARG A 66 -1.47 -3.32 -1.84
N ALA A 67 -1.99 -4.29 -1.09
CA ALA A 67 -3.44 -4.57 -1.16
C ALA A 67 -4.21 -4.52 0.18
N GLY A 68 -3.64 -3.96 1.26
CA GLY A 68 -4.41 -3.72 2.50
C GLY A 68 -4.93 -5.02 3.12
N LEU A 69 -6.17 -5.00 3.65
CA LEU A 69 -6.81 -6.16 4.27
C LEU A 69 -7.10 -7.26 3.23
N ALA A 70 -7.63 -6.89 2.07
CA ALA A 70 -7.87 -7.83 0.97
C ALA A 70 -6.57 -8.52 0.56
N GLY A 71 -5.47 -7.76 0.48
CA GLY A 71 -4.16 -8.29 0.15
C GLY A 71 -3.68 -9.39 1.08
N ALA A 72 -3.96 -9.27 2.38
CA ALA A 72 -3.62 -10.29 3.36
C ALA A 72 -4.45 -11.57 3.14
N MET A 73 -5.74 -11.45 2.81
CA MET A 73 -6.62 -12.58 2.51
C MET A 73 -6.18 -13.32 1.25
N TYR A 74 -5.87 -12.61 0.17
CA TYR A 74 -5.39 -13.24 -1.06
C TYR A 74 -4.01 -13.90 -0.89
N ALA A 75 -3.11 -13.29 -0.12
CA ALA A 75 -1.84 -13.92 0.21
C ALA A 75 -2.03 -15.21 1.03
N ALA A 76 -3.10 -15.32 1.82
CA ALA A 76 -3.46 -16.55 2.52
C ALA A 76 -4.11 -17.58 1.58
N ALA A 77 -4.96 -17.12 0.66
CA ALA A 77 -5.61 -18.01 -0.31
C ALA A 77 -4.61 -18.66 -1.27
N ALA A 78 -3.51 -17.98 -1.58
CA ALA A 78 -2.43 -18.52 -2.40
C ALA A 78 -1.72 -19.73 -1.77
N GLU A 79 -1.78 -19.90 -0.45
CA GLU A 79 -1.20 -21.06 0.25
C GLU A 79 -2.20 -22.22 0.40
N LEU A 80 -3.47 -22.03 0.02
CA LEU A 80 -4.44 -23.11 0.03
C LEU A 80 -4.19 -24.08 -1.15
N ASP A 81 -4.50 -25.34 -0.92
CA ASP A 81 -4.48 -26.36 -1.96
C ASP A 81 -5.73 -26.24 -2.85
N LEU A 82 -5.70 -25.24 -3.73
CA LEU A 82 -6.75 -24.97 -4.71
C LEU A 82 -6.37 -25.54 -6.09
N PRO A 83 -7.35 -25.99 -6.89
CA PRO A 83 -7.11 -26.38 -8.27
C PRO A 83 -6.56 -25.20 -9.08
N ALA A 84 -5.76 -25.52 -10.11
CA ALA A 84 -5.03 -24.53 -10.90
C ALA A 84 -5.95 -23.44 -11.50
N ASP A 85 -7.15 -23.82 -11.94
CA ASP A 85 -8.13 -22.89 -12.51
C ASP A 85 -8.60 -21.84 -11.49
N LYS A 86 -8.88 -22.26 -10.25
CA LYS A 86 -9.25 -21.35 -9.16
C LYS A 86 -8.09 -20.43 -8.79
N LYS A 87 -6.86 -20.96 -8.71
CA LYS A 87 -5.65 -20.14 -8.45
C LYS A 87 -5.48 -19.06 -9.53
N ALA A 88 -5.64 -19.42 -10.80
CA ALA A 88 -5.57 -18.48 -11.92
C ALA A 88 -6.68 -17.41 -11.87
N ALA A 89 -7.90 -17.78 -11.46
CA ALA A 89 -9.00 -16.84 -11.25
C ALA A 89 -8.71 -15.84 -10.11
N LEU A 90 -8.22 -16.34 -8.96
CA LEU A 90 -7.85 -15.51 -7.82
C LEU A 90 -6.68 -14.58 -8.13
N ASP A 91 -5.70 -15.03 -8.90
CA ASP A 91 -4.58 -14.20 -9.36
C ASP A 91 -5.06 -13.01 -10.21
N LYS A 92 -6.00 -13.24 -11.14
CA LYS A 92 -6.59 -12.17 -11.96
C LYS A 92 -7.35 -11.15 -11.11
N LEU A 93 -8.11 -11.63 -10.12
CA LEU A 93 -8.80 -10.75 -9.17
C LEU A 93 -7.79 -9.92 -8.34
N TYR A 94 -6.70 -10.55 -7.92
CA TYR A 94 -5.63 -9.89 -7.17
C TYR A 94 -4.85 -8.86 -8.00
N ASP A 95 -4.62 -9.13 -9.29
CA ASP A 95 -4.02 -8.14 -10.19
C ASP A 95 -4.87 -6.87 -10.28
N GLY A 96 -6.20 -7.00 -10.25
CA GLY A 96 -7.13 -5.88 -10.21
C GLY A 96 -7.10 -5.05 -8.91
N LEU A 97 -6.70 -5.66 -7.79
CA LEU A 97 -6.55 -4.99 -6.49
C LEU A 97 -5.39 -3.99 -6.45
N GLY A 98 -4.36 -4.19 -7.29
CA GLY A 98 -3.11 -3.42 -7.24
C GLY A 98 -3.20 -1.97 -7.72
N GLY A 99 -4.37 -1.52 -8.17
CA GLY A 99 -4.52 -0.28 -8.92
C GLY A 99 -5.51 0.69 -8.30
N GLY A 100 -5.05 1.58 -7.42
CA GLY A 100 -5.64 2.93 -7.30
C GLY A 100 -5.41 3.78 -8.57
N GLY A 101 -5.22 3.14 -9.73
CA GLY A 101 -4.72 3.71 -10.97
C GLY A 101 -3.38 4.46 -10.81
N PRO A 102 -2.94 5.14 -11.88
CA PRO A 102 -1.91 6.18 -11.77
C PRO A 102 -2.39 7.40 -10.95
N ALA A 103 -3.68 7.52 -10.65
CA ALA A 103 -4.25 8.68 -9.97
C ALA A 103 -3.63 8.93 -8.59
N ALA A 104 -3.52 7.91 -7.73
CA ALA A 104 -2.90 8.07 -6.41
C ALA A 104 -1.43 8.54 -6.47
N PRO A 105 -0.52 7.89 -7.23
CA PRO A 105 0.86 8.36 -7.30
C PRO A 105 0.99 9.76 -7.94
N GLU A 106 0.20 10.09 -8.97
CA GLU A 106 0.21 11.43 -9.57
C GLU A 106 -0.31 12.51 -8.60
N ALA A 107 -1.41 12.25 -7.87
CA ALA A 107 -1.90 13.15 -6.85
C ALA A 107 -0.89 13.37 -5.71
N ARG A 108 -0.14 12.31 -5.31
CA ARG A 108 0.96 12.46 -4.34
C ARG A 108 2.11 13.29 -4.89
N LYS A 109 2.44 13.17 -6.18
CA LYS A 109 3.47 14.00 -6.81
C LYS A 109 3.03 15.46 -6.85
N ALA A 110 1.79 15.73 -7.29
CA ALA A 110 1.21 17.07 -7.32
C ALA A 110 1.18 17.72 -5.93
N LEU A 111 0.79 16.98 -4.89
CA LEU A 111 0.83 17.46 -3.51
C LEU A 111 2.24 17.91 -3.10
N ASN A 112 3.27 17.19 -3.53
CA ASN A 112 4.67 17.52 -3.18
C ASN A 112 5.19 18.70 -3.96
N ALA A 113 4.84 18.78 -5.24
CA ALA A 113 5.15 19.94 -6.07
C ALA A 113 4.58 21.21 -5.42
N ALA A 114 3.30 21.18 -5.04
CA ALA A 114 2.64 22.31 -4.36
C ALA A 114 3.29 22.66 -3.00
N MET A 115 3.69 21.66 -2.20
CA MET A 115 4.46 21.91 -0.96
C MET A 115 5.83 22.53 -1.25
N THR A 116 6.52 22.06 -2.28
CA THR A 116 7.84 22.55 -2.69
C THR A 116 7.78 23.99 -3.18
N GLU A 117 6.78 24.32 -4.01
CA GLU A 117 6.50 25.67 -4.45
C GLU A 117 6.15 26.59 -3.27
N GLY A 118 5.32 26.11 -2.33
CA GLY A 118 5.00 26.85 -1.10
C GLY A 118 6.24 27.14 -0.25
N VAL A 119 7.17 26.18 -0.15
CA VAL A 119 8.46 26.40 0.54
C VAL A 119 9.29 27.47 -0.15
N LYS A 120 9.42 27.43 -1.49
CA LYS A 120 10.12 28.48 -2.26
C LYS A 120 9.47 29.85 -2.07
N ALA A 121 8.14 29.90 -2.09
CA ALA A 121 7.35 31.11 -1.85
C ALA A 121 7.41 31.60 -0.39
N GLY A 122 8.00 30.82 0.53
CA GLY A 122 8.09 31.17 1.95
C GLY A 122 6.84 30.89 2.76
N LYS A 123 5.81 30.27 2.17
CA LYS A 123 4.56 29.89 2.85
C LYS A 123 3.85 28.74 2.14
N VAL A 124 3.53 27.68 2.87
CA VAL A 124 2.73 26.55 2.40
C VAL A 124 1.26 26.78 2.76
N GLU A 125 0.42 26.95 1.75
CA GLU A 125 -1.01 27.22 1.91
C GLU A 125 -1.84 25.95 1.73
N LEU A 126 -2.61 25.56 2.75
CA LEU A 126 -3.45 24.36 2.70
C LEU A 126 -4.45 24.38 1.55
N ALA A 127 -4.99 25.55 1.20
CA ALA A 127 -5.91 25.72 0.08
C ALA A 127 -5.29 25.28 -1.27
N LYS A 128 -3.97 25.44 -1.46
CA LYS A 128 -3.25 24.99 -2.67
C LYS A 128 -3.01 23.48 -2.68
N LEU A 129 -3.06 22.83 -1.51
CA LEU A 129 -2.93 21.38 -1.38
C LEU A 129 -4.27 20.65 -1.61
N GLU A 130 -5.39 21.34 -1.43
CA GLU A 130 -6.74 20.78 -1.47
C GLU A 130 -7.07 20.02 -2.76
N PRO A 131 -6.70 20.48 -3.97
CA PRO A 131 -6.95 19.72 -5.20
C PRO A 131 -6.27 18.34 -5.18
N SER A 132 -5.01 18.29 -4.74
CA SER A 132 -4.27 17.03 -4.65
C SER A 132 -4.82 16.12 -3.55
N LEU A 133 -5.28 16.69 -2.43
CA LEU A 133 -5.93 15.93 -1.36
C LEU A 133 -7.26 15.34 -1.81
N SER A 134 -8.07 16.08 -2.57
CA SER A 134 -9.32 15.55 -3.14
C SER A 134 -9.08 14.37 -4.08
N GLU A 135 -8.04 14.44 -4.92
CA GLU A 135 -7.68 13.32 -5.80
C GLU A 135 -7.17 12.10 -5.01
N LEU A 136 -6.46 12.32 -3.89
CA LEU A 136 -6.09 11.23 -2.99
C LEU A 136 -7.30 10.60 -2.30
N ASP A 137 -8.30 11.40 -1.91
CA ASP A 137 -9.54 10.90 -1.32
C ASP A 137 -10.32 10.05 -2.33
N LYS A 138 -10.43 10.50 -3.58
CA LYS A 138 -11.06 9.73 -4.67
C LYS A 138 -10.32 8.42 -4.92
N ALA A 139 -8.98 8.46 -4.98
CA ALA A 139 -8.19 7.26 -5.19
C ALA A 139 -8.28 6.28 -4.01
N ALA A 140 -8.39 6.78 -2.77
CA ALA A 140 -8.63 5.97 -1.59
C ALA A 140 -10.02 5.32 -1.62
N ALA A 141 -11.06 6.06 -2.01
CA ALA A 141 -12.41 5.51 -2.18
C ALA A 141 -12.46 4.43 -3.28
N ALA A 142 -11.88 4.70 -4.45
CA ALA A 142 -11.79 3.73 -5.55
C ALA A 142 -11.05 2.45 -5.14
N ARG A 143 -9.98 2.59 -4.35
CA ARG A 143 -9.26 1.45 -3.78
C ARG A 143 -10.14 0.66 -2.80
N LYS A 144 -10.87 1.34 -1.91
CA LYS A 144 -11.81 0.67 -0.99
C LYS A 144 -12.86 -0.11 -1.76
N ASP A 145 -13.44 0.46 -2.81
CA ASP A 145 -14.43 -0.23 -3.64
C ASP A 145 -13.85 -1.46 -4.35
N ALA A 146 -12.59 -1.36 -4.81
CA ALA A 146 -11.87 -2.49 -5.38
C ALA A 146 -11.59 -3.58 -4.31
N GLU A 147 -11.21 -3.20 -3.09
CA GLU A 147 -11.02 -4.13 -1.97
C GLU A 147 -12.33 -4.86 -1.60
N VAL A 148 -13.45 -4.13 -1.56
CA VAL A 148 -14.78 -4.71 -1.33
C VAL A 148 -15.14 -5.74 -2.40
N LYS A 149 -15.06 -5.35 -3.69
CA LYS A 149 -15.38 -6.25 -4.80
C LYS A 149 -14.49 -7.49 -4.81
N ALA A 150 -13.20 -7.32 -4.53
CA ALA A 150 -12.26 -8.43 -4.53
C ALA A 150 -12.48 -9.39 -3.35
N LEU A 151 -12.87 -8.89 -2.18
CA LEU A 151 -13.20 -9.75 -1.04
C LEU A 151 -14.52 -10.51 -1.26
N ASP A 152 -15.53 -9.87 -1.82
CA ASP A 152 -16.79 -10.53 -2.18
C ASP A 152 -16.56 -11.61 -3.26
N ALA A 153 -15.72 -11.32 -4.26
CA ALA A 153 -15.33 -12.30 -5.27
C ALA A 153 -14.54 -13.48 -4.69
N LEU A 154 -13.58 -13.21 -3.79
CA LEU A 154 -12.81 -14.24 -3.09
C LEU A 154 -13.73 -15.15 -2.27
N HIS A 155 -14.69 -14.58 -1.54
CA HIS A 155 -15.64 -15.35 -0.73
C HIS A 155 -16.52 -16.28 -1.59
N LYS A 156 -17.00 -15.77 -2.73
CA LYS A 156 -17.85 -16.51 -3.68
C LYS A 156 -17.14 -17.68 -4.34
N GLU A 157 -15.84 -17.54 -4.64
CA GLU A 157 -15.04 -18.57 -5.33
C GLU A 157 -14.65 -19.75 -4.41
N LEU A 158 -14.52 -19.47 -3.12
CA LEU A 158 -14.18 -20.46 -2.11
C LEU A 158 -15.45 -21.13 -1.58
N ASP A 159 -15.42 -22.45 -1.42
CA ASP A 159 -16.48 -23.16 -0.70
C ASP A 159 -16.36 -22.95 0.83
N ALA A 160 -17.35 -23.42 1.59
CA ALA A 160 -17.39 -23.22 3.03
C ALA A 160 -16.18 -23.81 3.77
N ALA A 161 -15.67 -24.98 3.32
CA ALA A 161 -14.50 -25.61 3.94
C ALA A 161 -13.22 -24.81 3.64
N GLN A 162 -13.07 -24.35 2.39
CA GLN A 162 -11.96 -23.50 1.95
C GLN A 162 -11.95 -22.15 2.66
N ARG A 163 -13.12 -21.52 2.86
CA ARG A 163 -13.23 -20.27 3.63
C ARG A 163 -12.78 -20.45 5.07
N LYS A 164 -13.16 -21.55 5.73
CA LYS A 164 -12.72 -21.85 7.09
C LYS A 164 -11.21 -22.06 7.18
N ALA A 165 -10.65 -22.87 6.28
CA ALA A 165 -9.21 -23.11 6.20
C ALA A 165 -8.42 -21.81 5.94
N LEU A 166 -8.95 -20.93 5.09
CA LEU A 166 -8.36 -19.61 4.83
C LEU A 166 -8.25 -18.80 6.12
N VAL A 167 -9.36 -18.70 6.87
CA VAL A 167 -9.43 -17.88 8.08
C VAL A 167 -8.52 -18.42 9.17
N GLU A 168 -8.45 -19.73 9.35
CA GLU A 168 -7.50 -20.38 10.26
C GLU A 168 -6.04 -20.07 9.87
N GLY A 169 -5.73 -20.13 8.57
CA GLY A 169 -4.41 -19.75 8.04
C GLY A 169 -4.05 -18.29 8.31
N VAL A 170 -4.99 -17.36 8.13
CA VAL A 170 -4.78 -15.94 8.44
C VAL A 170 -4.57 -15.72 9.94
N LYS A 171 -5.39 -16.33 10.80
CA LYS A 171 -5.27 -16.27 12.27
C LYS A 171 -3.91 -16.78 12.73
N LYS A 172 -3.44 -17.91 12.19
CA LYS A 172 -2.11 -18.46 12.47
C LYS A 172 -1.00 -17.46 12.12
N ARG A 173 -1.05 -16.86 10.92
CA ARG A 173 -0.06 -15.83 10.53
C ARG A 173 -0.13 -14.56 11.37
N GLN A 174 -1.32 -14.16 11.82
CA GLN A 174 -1.47 -13.04 12.76
C GLN A 174 -0.79 -13.36 14.09
N ALA A 175 -1.01 -14.56 14.64
CA ALA A 175 -0.38 -15.00 15.88
C ALA A 175 1.15 -15.09 15.76
N GLU A 176 1.67 -15.66 14.68
CA GLU A 176 3.12 -15.70 14.41
C GLU A 176 3.73 -14.29 14.31
N ARG A 177 3.03 -13.38 13.62
CA ARG A 177 3.44 -11.98 13.52
C ARG A 177 3.42 -11.31 14.89
N GLU A 178 2.39 -11.53 15.68
CA GLU A 178 2.26 -10.98 17.03
C GLU A 178 3.36 -11.49 17.96
N ALA A 179 3.66 -12.78 17.95
CA ALA A 179 4.77 -13.38 18.69
C ALA A 179 6.11 -12.72 18.31
N ARG A 180 6.41 -12.64 17.01
CA ARG A 180 7.63 -11.94 16.52
C ARG A 180 7.68 -10.47 16.94
N PHE A 181 6.54 -9.81 17.11
CA PHE A 181 6.51 -8.44 17.62
C PHE A 181 6.69 -8.37 19.14
N LYS A 182 6.15 -9.33 19.91
CA LYS A 182 6.37 -9.43 21.36
C LYS A 182 7.83 -9.70 21.68
N ASP A 183 8.47 -10.60 20.93
CA ASP A 183 9.90 -10.95 21.10
C ASP A 183 10.83 -9.77 20.82
N ARG A 184 10.43 -8.87 19.91
CA ARG A 184 11.17 -7.63 19.62
C ARG A 184 10.99 -6.55 20.69
N GLY A 185 10.14 -6.81 21.69
CA GLY A 185 9.73 -5.84 22.71
C GLY A 185 8.84 -4.74 22.13
N LYS A 186 7.97 -4.18 22.98
CA LYS A 186 7.48 -2.83 22.70
C LYS A 186 8.67 -1.89 22.87
N PRO A 187 9.03 -1.06 21.87
CA PRO A 187 10.02 -0.04 22.11
C PRO A 187 9.41 0.91 23.15
N GLU A 188 9.85 0.79 24.40
CA GLU A 188 9.43 1.69 25.46
C GLU A 188 9.63 3.14 25.00
N PRO A 189 8.80 4.07 25.47
CA PRO A 189 9.02 5.50 25.28
C PRO A 189 10.32 5.91 25.99
N ASP A 190 11.44 5.62 25.35
CA ASP A 190 12.77 5.97 25.78
C ASP A 190 13.06 7.41 25.36
N LYS A 191 12.87 8.34 26.31
CA LYS A 191 13.10 9.77 26.10
C LYS A 191 14.52 10.03 25.60
N ALA A 192 15.52 9.29 26.07
CA ALA A 192 16.91 9.47 25.62
C ALA A 192 17.08 9.13 24.14
N LYS A 193 16.43 8.08 23.65
CA LYS A 193 16.40 7.76 22.20
C LYS A 193 15.61 8.76 21.38
N ASP A 194 14.56 9.35 21.94
CA ASP A 194 13.78 10.40 21.27
C ASP A 194 14.61 11.69 21.13
N GLU A 195 15.30 12.09 22.19
CA GLU A 195 16.26 13.20 22.16
C GLU A 195 17.42 12.95 21.21
N GLU A 196 18.01 11.74 21.20
CA GLU A 196 19.07 11.36 20.27
C GLU A 196 18.60 11.45 18.80
N ARG A 197 17.36 11.02 18.53
CA ARG A 197 16.77 11.14 17.19
C ARG A 197 16.50 12.59 16.81
N ALA A 198 16.00 13.40 17.73
CA ALA A 198 15.81 14.83 17.52
C ALA A 198 17.16 15.52 17.19
N LYS A 199 18.22 15.21 17.94
CA LYS A 199 19.60 15.67 17.68
C LYS A 199 20.09 15.26 16.30
N ARG A 200 20.00 13.97 15.94
CA ARG A 200 20.39 13.48 14.59
C ARG A 200 19.60 14.16 13.46
N ARG A 201 18.30 14.46 13.67
CA ARG A 201 17.48 15.18 12.70
C ARG A 201 17.89 16.63 12.58
N LEU A 202 18.20 17.29 13.70
CA LEU A 202 18.70 18.66 13.74
C LEU A 202 20.06 18.75 13.05
N GLU A 203 20.99 17.86 13.34
CA GLU A 203 22.30 17.77 12.69
C GLU A 203 22.16 17.62 11.17
N ARG A 204 21.28 16.72 10.71
CA ARG A 204 21.02 16.55 9.27
C ARG A 204 20.45 17.82 8.63
N LEU A 205 19.43 18.44 9.23
CA LEU A 205 18.85 19.68 8.71
C LEU A 205 19.86 20.83 8.72
N SER A 206 20.71 20.87 9.73
CA SER A 206 21.78 21.88 9.85
C SER A 206 22.81 21.70 8.74
N GLY A 207 23.20 20.46 8.43
CA GLY A 207 24.11 20.16 7.32
C GLY A 207 23.50 20.41 5.94
N GLU A 208 22.24 20.02 5.72
CA GLU A 208 21.54 20.19 4.43
C GLU A 208 21.24 21.67 4.12
N LEU A 209 20.86 22.46 5.14
CA LEU A 209 20.43 23.86 4.96
C LEU A 209 21.52 24.88 5.33
N GLY A 210 22.59 24.46 6.00
CA GLY A 210 23.59 25.38 6.57
C GLY A 210 22.98 26.28 7.66
N LEU A 211 22.30 25.67 8.64
CA LEU A 211 21.67 26.43 9.74
C LEU A 211 22.74 26.95 10.71
N ASP A 212 22.66 28.23 11.07
CA ASP A 212 23.50 28.83 12.11
C ASP A 212 23.05 28.42 13.52
N ALA A 213 23.89 28.67 14.54
CA ALA A 213 23.64 28.22 15.91
C ALA A 213 22.33 28.79 16.50
N ASP A 214 21.92 29.99 16.11
CA ASP A 214 20.69 30.61 16.58
C ASP A 214 19.47 30.02 15.87
N GLN A 215 19.58 29.73 14.58
CA GLN A 215 18.57 28.98 13.84
C GLN A 215 18.37 27.57 14.40
N GLN A 216 19.46 26.86 14.71
CA GLN A 216 19.41 25.51 15.28
C GLN A 216 18.61 25.46 16.58
N LYS A 217 18.87 26.40 17.51
CA LYS A 217 18.13 26.53 18.77
C LYS A 217 16.63 26.79 18.56
N ARG A 218 16.26 27.50 17.50
CA ARG A 218 14.84 27.75 17.14
C ARG A 218 14.18 26.56 16.45
N VAL A 219 14.93 25.74 15.73
CA VAL A 219 14.43 24.54 15.03
C VAL A 219 14.23 23.36 15.99
N GLU A 220 15.03 23.24 17.04
CA GLU A 220 14.93 22.17 18.04
C GLU A 220 13.51 22.00 18.63
N PRO A 221 12.82 23.05 19.15
CA PRO A 221 11.45 22.90 19.66
C PRO A 221 10.43 22.59 18.55
N ILE A 222 10.68 23.02 17.30
CA ILE A 222 9.82 22.70 16.16
C ILE A 222 9.91 21.19 15.86
N LEU A 223 11.11 20.61 15.90
CA LEU A 223 11.32 19.18 15.69
C LEU A 223 10.71 18.34 16.80
N ALA A 224 10.82 18.77 18.05
CA ALA A 224 10.19 18.10 19.19
C ALA A 224 8.65 18.11 19.07
N LYS A 225 8.06 19.23 18.65
CA LYS A 225 6.60 19.37 18.48
C LYS A 225 6.05 18.58 17.28
N HIS A 226 6.79 18.53 16.18
CA HIS A 226 6.37 17.92 14.92
C HIS A 226 7.08 16.59 14.66
N ASP A 227 7.32 15.77 15.69
CA ASP A 227 7.83 14.43 15.47
C ASP A 227 6.77 13.52 14.82
N MET A 228 6.70 13.61 13.49
CA MET A 228 5.75 12.90 12.62
C MET A 228 5.83 11.36 12.74
N GLY A 229 6.88 10.82 13.36
CA GLY A 229 7.10 9.39 13.47
C GLY A 229 6.59 8.75 14.76
N ARG A 230 6.31 9.55 15.81
CA ARG A 230 6.06 9.02 17.15
C ARG A 230 5.24 9.99 17.99
N GLU A 231 4.00 10.27 17.60
CA GLU A 231 2.99 10.60 18.62
C GLU A 231 2.84 9.33 19.50
N GLY A 232 3.66 9.27 20.56
CA GLY A 232 4.07 8.09 21.33
C GLY A 232 2.97 7.36 22.07
N GLY A 233 2.13 6.65 21.32
CA GLY A 233 1.03 5.81 21.81
C GLY A 233 -0.06 5.59 20.75
N LYS A 234 -0.13 6.44 19.73
CA LYS A 234 -1.11 6.28 18.64
C LYS A 234 -0.77 5.17 17.66
N ALA A 235 0.51 4.75 17.58
CA ALA A 235 0.91 3.60 16.77
C ALA A 235 0.30 2.29 17.29
N ASP A 236 0.21 2.14 18.61
CA ASP A 236 -0.45 1.00 19.25
C ASP A 236 -1.96 1.05 18.98
N GLY A 237 -2.60 2.21 19.17
CA GLY A 237 -4.02 2.39 18.82
C GLY A 237 -4.33 2.08 17.35
N ALA A 238 -3.51 2.54 16.41
CA ALA A 238 -3.69 2.23 15.00
C ALA A 238 -3.50 0.74 14.67
N ARG A 239 -2.61 0.05 15.40
CA ARG A 239 -2.41 -1.40 15.28
C ARG A 239 -3.60 -2.18 15.85
N GLU A 240 -4.07 -1.79 17.02
CA GLU A 240 -5.26 -2.40 17.66
C GLU A 240 -6.51 -2.20 16.80
N GLU A 241 -6.73 -1.00 16.25
CA GLU A 241 -7.80 -0.75 15.28
C GLU A 241 -7.68 -1.65 14.05
N MET A 242 -6.47 -1.79 13.50
CA MET A 242 -6.23 -2.69 12.36
C MET A 242 -6.51 -4.16 12.71
N GLN A 243 -6.12 -4.59 13.92
CA GLN A 243 -6.39 -5.94 14.40
C GLN A 243 -7.89 -6.17 14.56
N LYS A 244 -8.62 -5.26 15.19
CA LYS A 244 -10.09 -5.30 15.30
C LYS A 244 -10.77 -5.40 13.94
N ARG A 245 -10.32 -4.61 12.95
CA ARG A 245 -10.85 -4.68 11.58
C ARG A 245 -10.57 -6.03 10.92
N MET A 246 -9.37 -6.56 11.09
CA MET A 246 -9.04 -7.88 10.57
C MET A 246 -9.88 -8.98 11.23
N ASP A 247 -10.03 -8.96 12.55
CA ASP A 247 -10.82 -9.95 13.28
C ASP A 247 -12.31 -9.89 12.90
N ALA A 248 -12.84 -8.67 12.71
CA ALA A 248 -14.20 -8.46 12.20
C ALA A 248 -14.36 -8.99 10.76
N LEU A 249 -13.37 -8.73 9.88
CA LEU A 249 -13.34 -9.29 8.52
C LEU A 249 -13.36 -10.82 8.57
N LEU A 250 -12.46 -11.45 9.34
CA LEU A 250 -12.35 -12.89 9.44
C LEU A 250 -13.63 -13.53 9.98
N THR A 251 -14.21 -12.95 11.04
CA THR A 251 -15.48 -13.41 11.62
C THR A 251 -16.65 -13.30 10.63
N ALA A 252 -16.68 -12.23 9.82
CA ALA A 252 -17.69 -12.08 8.79
C ALA A 252 -17.46 -13.05 7.62
N PHE A 253 -16.19 -13.28 7.24
CA PHE A 253 -15.80 -14.09 6.08
C PHE A 253 -16.13 -15.58 6.25
N GLU A 254 -16.14 -16.09 7.49
CA GLU A 254 -16.58 -17.45 7.79
C GLU A 254 -18.07 -17.69 7.50
N LYS A 255 -18.90 -16.62 7.45
CA LYS A 255 -20.35 -16.73 7.25
C LYS A 255 -20.71 -16.83 5.76
N ASP A 256 -21.77 -17.55 5.44
CA ASP A 256 -22.24 -17.68 4.05
C ASP A 256 -22.84 -16.39 3.48
N THR A 257 -23.33 -15.49 4.35
CA THR A 257 -23.95 -14.21 3.99
C THR A 257 -22.97 -13.03 4.01
N PHE A 258 -21.69 -13.32 3.78
CA PHE A 258 -20.62 -12.32 3.78
C PHE A 258 -20.89 -11.19 2.78
N SER A 259 -20.53 -9.97 3.19
CA SER A 259 -20.49 -8.81 2.32
C SER A 259 -19.44 -7.84 2.84
N ALA A 260 -18.39 -7.63 2.05
CA ALA A 260 -17.28 -6.76 2.40
C ALA A 260 -17.72 -5.30 2.52
N ALA A 261 -18.78 -4.88 1.83
CA ALA A 261 -19.33 -3.52 1.90
C ALA A 261 -19.77 -3.11 3.32
N LYS A 262 -20.06 -4.08 4.20
CA LYS A 262 -20.46 -3.84 5.60
C LYS A 262 -19.27 -3.65 6.56
N LEU A 263 -18.04 -3.81 6.08
CA LEU A 263 -16.84 -3.72 6.90
C LEU A 263 -16.26 -2.32 6.91
N ASP A 264 -15.61 -1.98 8.04
CA ASP A 264 -14.78 -0.78 8.14
C ASP A 264 -13.37 -1.06 7.64
N PHE A 265 -13.00 -0.47 6.50
CA PHE A 265 -11.63 -0.46 5.97
C PHE A 265 -10.79 0.71 6.50
N GLY A 266 -11.40 1.62 7.25
CA GLY A 266 -10.78 2.80 7.83
C GLY A 266 -10.97 4.10 7.06
N ALA A 267 -10.46 5.18 7.65
CA ALA A 267 -10.62 6.55 7.18
C ALA A 267 -9.34 7.08 6.51
N ASP A 268 -8.93 6.47 5.39
CA ASP A 268 -7.68 6.84 4.69
C ASP A 268 -7.67 8.28 4.18
N ALA A 269 -8.80 8.78 3.67
CA ALA A 269 -8.98 10.17 3.25
C ALA A 269 -8.66 11.17 4.39
N LYS A 270 -9.25 10.94 5.57
CA LYS A 270 -9.01 11.75 6.76
C LYS A 270 -7.52 11.74 7.14
N ARG A 271 -6.89 10.56 7.11
CA ARG A 271 -5.47 10.40 7.43
C ARG A 271 -4.58 11.18 6.45
N HIS A 272 -4.87 11.14 5.14
CA HIS A 272 -4.10 11.90 4.15
C HIS A 272 -4.16 13.41 4.39
N ARG A 273 -5.36 13.93 4.68
CA ARG A 273 -5.57 15.35 5.00
C ARG A 273 -4.84 15.77 6.28
N GLU A 274 -4.98 14.99 7.36
CA GLU A 274 -4.30 15.27 8.63
C GLU A 274 -2.78 15.28 8.49
N MET A 275 -2.22 14.32 7.74
CA MET A 275 -0.78 14.25 7.49
C MET A 275 -0.28 15.43 6.66
N ALA A 276 -1.00 15.82 5.61
CA ALA A 276 -0.65 17.00 4.81
C ALA A 276 -0.73 18.29 5.62
N LYS A 277 -1.75 18.42 6.49
CA LYS A 277 -1.90 19.55 7.41
C LYS A 277 -0.71 19.66 8.36
N LYS A 278 -0.38 18.58 9.07
CA LYS A 278 0.77 18.53 9.99
C LYS A 278 2.08 18.84 9.28
N GLN A 279 2.25 18.36 8.05
CA GLN A 279 3.43 18.64 7.24
C GLN A 279 3.50 20.12 6.82
N ALA A 280 2.40 20.73 6.40
CA ALA A 280 2.35 22.15 6.05
C ALA A 280 2.61 23.04 7.28
N GLU A 281 2.04 22.70 8.44
CA GLU A 281 2.31 23.39 9.72
C GLU A 281 3.79 23.32 10.09
N TYR A 282 4.40 22.14 9.99
CA TYR A 282 5.84 21.96 10.22
C TYR A 282 6.70 22.81 9.28
N LEU A 283 6.39 22.80 7.98
CA LEU A 283 7.13 23.59 6.99
C LEU A 283 6.97 25.09 7.24
N ASN A 284 5.76 25.56 7.53
CA ASN A 284 5.52 26.96 7.86
C ASN A 284 6.27 27.41 9.12
N ALA A 285 6.34 26.58 10.16
CA ALA A 285 7.14 26.86 11.34
C ALA A 285 8.64 26.99 10.99
N LEU A 286 9.16 26.11 10.14
CA LEU A 286 10.55 26.15 9.70
C LEU A 286 10.85 27.37 8.83
N LEU A 287 9.93 27.75 7.93
CA LEU A 287 10.04 28.92 7.04
C LEU A 287 10.14 30.25 7.79
N GLY A 288 9.60 30.32 9.01
CA GLY A 288 9.76 31.47 9.91
C GLY A 288 11.15 31.61 10.54
N VAL A 289 11.98 30.56 10.47
CA VAL A 289 13.34 30.53 11.04
C VAL A 289 14.42 30.60 9.97
N ILE A 290 14.18 29.99 8.80
CA ILE A 290 15.18 29.88 7.72
C ILE A 290 15.16 31.10 6.78
N LYS A 291 16.34 31.45 6.27
CA LYS A 291 16.58 32.55 5.33
C LYS A 291 16.06 32.17 3.92
N PRO A 292 15.75 33.15 3.04
CA PRO A 292 15.28 32.88 1.68
C PRO A 292 16.17 31.89 0.90
N GLU A 293 17.50 32.06 0.93
CA GLU A 293 18.45 31.17 0.25
C GLU A 293 18.40 29.71 0.74
N GLN A 294 18.03 29.49 2.01
CA GLN A 294 17.89 28.16 2.59
C GLN A 294 16.56 27.51 2.18
N ARG A 295 15.56 28.29 1.78
CA ARG A 295 14.27 27.78 1.30
C ARG A 295 14.42 27.05 -0.02
N ASP A 296 15.28 27.55 -0.91
CA ASP A 296 15.56 26.89 -2.18
C ASP A 296 16.26 25.54 -2.00
N LYS A 297 17.22 25.47 -1.05
CA LYS A 297 17.85 24.20 -0.66
C LYS A 297 16.82 23.23 -0.06
N LEU A 298 15.96 23.70 0.84
CA LEU A 298 14.90 22.88 1.42
C LEU A 298 13.94 22.37 0.35
N ALA A 299 13.57 23.22 -0.61
CA ALA A 299 12.70 22.85 -1.72
C ALA A 299 13.36 21.80 -2.63
N ALA A 300 14.65 21.94 -2.94
CA ALA A 300 15.42 20.94 -3.69
C ALA A 300 15.44 19.60 -2.95
N THR A 301 15.74 19.59 -1.64
CA THR A 301 15.72 18.38 -0.81
C THR A 301 14.33 17.73 -0.78
N LEU A 302 13.25 18.52 -0.78
CA LEU A 302 11.88 17.99 -0.84
C LEU A 302 11.52 17.37 -2.20
N ALA A 303 12.02 17.95 -3.29
CA ALA A 303 11.82 17.43 -4.64
C ALA A 303 12.63 16.15 -4.89
N ASP A 304 13.89 16.12 -4.45
CA ASP A 304 14.82 15.02 -4.69
C ASP A 304 14.55 13.79 -3.83
N ARG A 305 13.83 13.94 -2.72
CA ARG A 305 13.63 12.85 -1.76
C ARG A 305 12.91 11.68 -2.44
N PRO A 306 13.59 10.54 -2.72
CA PRO A 306 12.94 9.42 -3.38
C PRO A 306 11.91 8.84 -2.42
N ARG A 307 10.62 9.03 -2.73
CA ARG A 307 9.49 8.53 -1.94
C ARG A 307 9.23 7.05 -2.18
N GLY A 308 10.28 6.24 -2.09
CA GLY A 308 10.22 4.78 -2.16
C GLY A 308 10.26 4.14 -0.77
N PRO A 309 9.66 2.94 -0.59
CA PRO A 309 9.71 2.19 0.68
C PRO A 309 11.12 1.72 1.08
N ARG A 310 12.14 2.00 0.25
CA ARG A 310 13.55 1.73 0.53
C ARG A 310 14.44 2.94 0.33
N GLY A 311 14.05 4.10 0.86
CA GLY A 311 15.00 5.14 1.27
C GLY A 311 15.92 4.69 2.42
N ARG A 312 16.23 3.38 2.54
CA ARG A 312 17.32 2.87 3.38
C ARG A 312 18.61 3.19 2.66
N GLY A 313 19.05 4.42 2.83
CA GLY A 313 20.42 4.87 2.63
C GLY A 313 20.94 4.75 1.21
N LEU A 314 21.40 5.88 0.71
CA LEU A 314 22.81 5.97 0.33
C LEU A 314 23.70 5.54 1.52
N ARG A 315 23.59 4.28 1.97
CA ARG A 315 24.80 3.57 2.34
C ARG A 315 25.42 3.31 0.99
N GLY A 316 26.44 4.09 0.67
CA GLY A 316 27.38 3.68 -0.37
C GLY A 316 27.74 2.20 -0.17
N PRO A 317 28.13 1.50 -1.25
CA PRO A 317 28.55 0.11 -1.15
C PRO A 317 29.48 -0.01 0.06
N ARG A 318 29.08 -0.79 1.07
CA ARG A 318 29.99 -1.13 2.17
C ARG A 318 31.04 -2.04 1.52
N PRO A 319 32.30 -1.62 1.37
CA PRO A 319 33.28 -2.42 0.64
C PRO A 319 33.58 -3.77 1.32
N ASP A 320 33.28 -3.91 2.62
CA ASP A 320 33.89 -4.98 3.44
C ASP A 320 32.90 -5.93 4.11
N ARG A 321 31.72 -6.20 3.52
CA ARG A 321 30.89 -7.31 4.00
C ARG A 321 30.96 -8.48 3.03
N PRO A 322 31.80 -9.51 3.29
CA PRO A 322 31.78 -10.73 2.49
C PRO A 322 30.38 -11.34 2.60
N MET A 323 29.69 -11.38 1.46
CA MET A 323 28.41 -12.05 1.31
C MET A 323 28.69 -13.55 1.21
N GLY A 324 28.24 -14.35 2.18
CA GLY A 324 28.14 -15.80 2.02
C GLY A 324 29.13 -16.66 2.83
N GLY A 325 29.47 -16.27 4.06
CA GLY A 325 29.99 -17.26 5.01
C GLY A 325 28.82 -18.08 5.60
N PRO A 326 28.89 -19.43 5.61
CA PRO A 326 27.92 -20.25 6.34
C PRO A 326 27.93 -19.85 7.83
N PRO A 327 26.80 -19.99 8.55
CA PRO A 327 26.78 -19.73 9.99
C PRO A 327 27.85 -20.60 10.68
N PRO A 328 28.57 -20.06 11.69
CA PRO A 328 29.50 -20.88 12.45
C PRO A 328 28.73 -22.06 13.06
N ALA A 329 29.30 -23.26 12.93
CA ALA A 329 28.81 -24.43 13.62
C ALA A 329 28.78 -24.10 15.12
N VAL A 330 27.61 -24.29 15.72
CA VAL A 330 27.51 -24.40 17.18
C VAL A 330 28.12 -25.75 17.51
N ASP A 331 29.33 -25.73 18.05
CA ASP A 331 29.92 -26.88 18.70
C ASP A 331 29.08 -27.17 19.95
N ASP A 332 28.26 -28.22 19.89
CA ASP A 332 27.63 -28.82 21.07
C ASP A 332 28.75 -29.41 21.95
N PRO A 333 28.93 -28.96 23.21
CA PRO A 333 29.80 -29.65 24.13
C PRO A 333 29.16 -31.00 24.47
N ALA A 334 29.80 -32.08 24.06
CA ALA A 334 29.51 -33.42 24.52
C ALA A 334 29.70 -33.46 26.04
N ASP A 335 28.63 -33.80 26.77
CA ASP A 335 28.68 -34.25 28.15
C ASP A 335 29.50 -35.55 28.22
N GLU A 336 30.78 -35.42 28.60
CA GLU A 336 31.54 -36.46 29.29
C GLU A 336 31.02 -36.54 30.73
N LEU A 337 30.15 -37.52 30.99
CA LEU A 337 29.95 -38.04 32.35
C LEU A 337 30.72 -39.35 32.45
N GLU A 338 31.99 -39.23 32.84
CA GLU A 338 32.78 -40.33 33.39
C GLU A 338 32.40 -40.57 34.86
N ASP A 339 32.49 -41.85 35.23
CA ASP A 339 32.17 -42.49 36.50
C ASP A 339 32.91 -41.92 37.74
N ASP A 340 32.20 -41.87 38.88
CA ASP A 340 32.66 -42.31 40.20
C ASP A 340 31.46 -42.56 41.16
#